data_AF-A0A4Q5SBG9-F1
#
_entry.id   AF-A0A4Q5SBG9-F1
#
_cell.length_a   1.000
_cell.length_b   1.000
_cell.length_c   1.000
_cell.angle_alpha   90.00
_cell.angle_beta   90.00
_cell.angle_gamma   90.00
#
_symmetry.space_group_name_H-M   'P 1'
#
loop_
_entity.id
_entity.type
_entity.pdbx_description
1 polymer ?
#
loop_
_entity_poly.entity_id
_entity_poly.type
_entity_poly.pdbx_seq_one_letter_code
_entity_poly.pdbx_strand_id
1 'polypeptide(L)' 'MTAVGQDTLGTRSTLEVGGKTVHYYSLAKAQEQLGDASRLPFSMKVLLENLLRFEDGKTVTVEDLKALIE' A
#
# COMPACT_ATOMS: atom_id res chain seq x y z
N MET A 1 -2.62 -6.31 19.20
CA MET A 1 -1.97 -5.16 18.54
C MET A 1 -1.77 -5.55 17.09
N THR A 2 -2.38 -4.83 16.15
CA THR A 2 -2.20 -5.13 14.73
C THR A 2 -0.79 -4.69 14.34
N ALA A 3 0.07 -5.62 13.94
CA ALA A 3 1.40 -5.30 13.45
C ALA A 3 1.26 -4.54 12.12
N VAL A 4 2.00 -3.43 11.98
CA VAL A 4 2.12 -2.68 10.74
C VAL A 4 3.37 -3.21 10.02
N GLY A 5 3.28 -3.43 8.71
CA GLY A 5 4.36 -3.96 7.89
C GLY A 5 5.61 -3.07 7.81
N GLN A 6 6.59 -3.50 7.03
CA GLN A 6 7.90 -2.87 6.89
C GLN A 6 7.88 -1.60 6.05
N ASP A 7 6.89 -1.43 5.16
CA ASP A 7 6.81 -0.32 4.20
C ASP A 7 8.08 -0.19 3.35
N THR A 8 8.58 -1.32 2.83
CA THR A 8 9.79 -1.39 2.00
C THR A 8 9.71 -0.48 0.76
N LEU A 9 8.49 -0.20 0.29
CA LEU A 9 8.21 0.65 -0.88
C LEU A 9 8.06 2.15 -0.53
N GLY A 10 8.18 2.55 0.74
CA GLY A 10 8.10 3.96 1.16
C GLY A 10 6.77 4.64 0.85
N THR A 11 5.69 3.88 0.88
CA THR A 11 4.35 4.32 0.47
C THR A 11 3.56 4.93 1.62
N ARG A 12 3.99 4.72 2.87
CA ARG A 12 3.36 5.35 4.03
C ARG A 12 3.40 6.87 3.90
N SER A 13 2.25 7.45 4.16
CA SER A 13 1.99 8.88 4.05
C SER A 13 1.18 9.34 5.24
N THR A 14 1.29 10.63 5.53
CA THR A 14 0.61 11.27 6.67
C THR A 14 -0.39 12.28 6.12
N LEU A 15 -1.60 12.25 6.65
CA LEU A 15 -2.66 13.22 6.36
C LEU A 15 -3.04 13.92 7.66
N GLU A 16 -2.97 15.25 7.66
CA GLU A 16 -3.47 16.09 8.74
C GLU A 16 -4.86 16.60 8.36
N VAL A 17 -5.88 16.21 9.14
CA VAL A 17 -7.27 16.57 8.87
C VAL A 17 -8.02 16.79 10.18
N GLY A 18 -8.68 17.94 10.31
CA GLY A 18 -9.48 18.27 11.50
C GLY A 18 -8.70 18.19 12.82
N GLY A 19 -7.41 18.57 12.82
CA GLY A 19 -6.54 18.49 14.00
C GLY A 19 -6.08 17.08 14.37
N LYS A 20 -6.30 16.09 13.50
CA LYS A 20 -5.83 14.71 13.68
C LYS A 20 -4.81 14.35 12.62
N THR A 21 -3.77 13.64 13.04
CA THR A 21 -2.77 13.04 12.16
C THR A 21 -3.16 11.59 11.91
N VAL A 22 -3.42 11.23 10.65
CA VAL A 22 -3.68 9.85 10.24
C VAL A 22 -2.59 9.38 9.30
N HIS A 23 -2.23 8.10 9.40
CA HIS A 23 -1.29 7.46 8.48
C HIS A 23 -2.04 6.54 7.52
N TYR A 24 -1.64 6.57 6.26
CA TYR A 24 -2.22 5.73 5.21
C TYR A 24 -1.13 5.30 4.23
N TYR A 25 -1.40 4.25 3.46
CA TYR A 25 -0.50 3.76 2.42
C TYR A 25 -0.97 4.34 1.08
N SER A 26 -0.15 5.20 0.47
CA SER A 26 -0.54 5.95 -0.72
C SER A 26 -0.45 5.08 -1.96
N LEU A 27 -1.59 4.83 -2.61
CA LEU A 27 -1.63 4.14 -3.90
C LEU A 27 -0.87 4.91 -4.99
N ALA A 28 -0.87 6.25 -4.95
CA ALA A 28 -0.11 7.04 -5.90
C ALA A 28 1.40 6.79 -5.79
N LYS A 29 1.94 6.75 -4.56
CA LYS A 29 3.34 6.37 -4.33
C LYS A 29 3.62 4.92 -4.71
N ALA A 30 2.66 4.02 -4.45
CA ALA A 30 2.79 2.63 -4.87
C ALA A 30 2.89 2.52 -6.40
N GLN A 31 2.15 3.35 -7.16
CA GLN A 31 2.21 3.37 -8.62
C GLN A 31 3.58 3.78 -9.16
N GLU A 32 4.29 4.67 -8.47
CA GLU A 32 5.66 5.09 -8.84
C GLU A 32 6.67 3.94 -8.73
N GLN A 33 6.41 2.95 -7.86
CA GLN A 33 7.30 1.82 -7.59
C GLN A 33 6.87 0.53 -8.31
N LEU A 34 5.57 0.30 -8.45
CA LEU A 34 4.99 -0.97 -8.89
C LEU A 34 4.33 -0.90 -10.28
N GLY A 35 4.07 0.29 -10.81
CA GLY A 35 3.40 0.48 -12.10
C GLY A 35 1.95 0.95 -11.99
N ASP A 36 1.22 0.93 -13.11
CA ASP A 36 -0.06 1.62 -13.21
C ASP A 36 -1.25 0.88 -12.56
N ALA A 37 -1.42 1.07 -11.26
CA ALA A 37 -2.58 0.60 -10.49
C ALA A 37 -3.91 1.31 -10.83
N SER A 38 -3.93 2.32 -11.72
CA SER A 38 -5.17 3.02 -12.08
C SER A 38 -6.15 2.12 -12.82
N ARG A 39 -5.63 1.13 -13.56
CA ARG A 39 -6.37 0.13 -14.33
C ARG A 39 -7.10 -0.90 -13.45
N LEU A 40 -6.73 -1.00 -12.18
CA LEU A 40 -7.34 -1.93 -11.25
C LEU A 40 -8.79 -1.53 -10.90
N PRO A 41 -9.72 -2.50 -10.83
CA PRO A 41 -11.03 -2.28 -10.23
C PRO A 41 -10.91 -1.75 -8.79
N PHE A 42 -11.94 -1.06 -8.31
CA PHE A 42 -11.92 -0.46 -6.96
C PHE A 42 -11.64 -1.49 -5.85
N SER A 43 -12.20 -2.68 -5.93
CA SER A 43 -11.94 -3.76 -4.95
C SER A 43 -10.46 -4.17 -4.93
N MET A 44 -9.81 -4.23 -6.10
CA MET A 44 -8.40 -4.59 -6.22
C MET A 44 -7.48 -3.49 -5.68
N LYS A 45 -7.88 -2.22 -5.82
CA LYS A 45 -7.18 -1.09 -5.17
C LYS A 45 -7.24 -1.17 -3.64
N VAL A 46 -8.37 -1.60 -3.09
CA VAL A 46 -8.51 -1.85 -1.64
C VAL A 46 -7.62 -3.01 -1.18
N LEU A 47 -7.59 -4.10 -1.95
CA LEU A 47 -6.68 -5.22 -1.67
C LEU A 47 -5.21 -4.79 -1.74
N LEU A 48 -4.82 -4.02 -2.76
CA LEU A 48 -3.47 -3.48 -2.90
C LEU A 48 -3.06 -2.64 -1.68
N GLU A 49 -3.92 -1.75 -1.21
CA GLU A 49 -3.65 -0.96 -0.01
C GLU A 49 -3.50 -1.84 1.23
N ASN A 50 -4.31 -2.88 1.34
CA ASN A 50 -4.20 -3.85 2.43
C ASN A 50 -2.84 -4.56 2.40
N LEU A 51 -2.38 -5.02 1.23
CA LEU A 51 -1.07 -5.65 1.09
C LEU A 51 0.07 -4.69 1.43
N LEU A 52 0.01 -3.43 0.97
CA LEU A 52 1.01 -2.40 1.33
C LEU A 52 1.13 -2.22 2.85
N ARG A 53 0.01 -2.30 3.57
CA ARG A 53 -0.03 -2.15 5.02
C ARG A 53 0.59 -3.33 5.78
N PHE A 54 0.59 -4.51 5.17
CA PHE A 54 0.98 -5.78 5.81
C PHE A 54 2.21 -6.44 5.18
N GLU A 55 2.90 -5.75 4.27
CA GLU A 55 4.16 -6.21 3.70
C GLU A 55 5.18 -6.51 4.82
N ASP A 56 5.56 -7.78 4.92
CA ASP A 56 6.41 -8.31 5.98
C ASP A 56 7.59 -9.14 5.45
N GLY A 57 7.68 -9.28 4.12
CA GLY A 57 8.71 -10.08 3.44
C GLY A 57 8.54 -11.59 3.61
N LYS A 58 7.42 -12.06 4.19
CA LYS A 58 7.17 -13.48 4.46
C LYS A 58 5.79 -13.94 4.02
N THR A 59 4.74 -13.29 4.51
CA THR A 59 3.34 -13.57 4.20
C THR A 59 2.85 -12.65 3.10
N VAL A 60 3.32 -11.41 3.09
CA VAL A 60 3.07 -10.43 2.04
C VAL A 60 4.42 -9.88 1.60
N THR A 61 4.77 -10.15 0.35
CA THR A 61 6.05 -9.79 -0.26
C THR A 61 5.85 -8.70 -1.32
N VAL A 62 6.91 -7.98 -1.65
CA VAL A 62 6.87 -6.99 -2.74
C VAL A 62 6.46 -7.64 -4.07
N GLU A 63 6.80 -8.91 -4.27
CA GLU A 63 6.40 -9.71 -5.41
C GLU A 63 4.88 -9.91 -5.50
N ASP A 64 4.20 -10.17 -4.37
CA ASP A 64 2.74 -10.29 -4.33
C ASP A 64 2.06 -8.98 -4.76
N LEU A 65 2.63 -7.84 -4.37
CA LEU A 65 2.11 -6.52 -4.77
C LEU A 65 2.32 -6.25 -6.26
N LYS A 66 3.46 -6.65 -6.82
CA LYS A 66 3.74 -6.51 -8.26
C LYS A 66 2.80 -7.38 -9.10
N ALA A 67 2.61 -8.64 -8.69
CA ALA A 67 1.73 -9.58 -9.36
C ALA A 67 0.26 -9.13 -9.39
N LEU A 68 -0.15 -8.24 -8.47
CA LEU A 68 -1.48 -7.66 -8.45
C LEU A 68 -1.68 -6.55 -9.49
N ILE A 69 -0.59 -5.90 -9.92
CA ILE A 69 -0.62 -4.72 -10.81
C ILE A 69 -0.29 -5.11 -12.27
N GLU A 70 0.47 -6.19 -12.49
CA GLU A 70 0.69 -6.81 -13.82
C GLU A 70 -0.61 -7.39 -14.42
#